data_AF-W5JUR6-F1
#
_entry.id   AF-W5JUR6-F1
#
_cell.length_a   1.000
_cell.length_b   1.000
_cell.length_c   1.000
_cell.angle_alpha   90.00
_cell.angle_beta   90.00
_cell.angle_gamma   90.00
#
_symmetry.space_group_name_H-M   'P 1'
#
loop_
_entity.id
_entity.type
_entity.pdbx_description
1 polymer ?
#
loop_
_entity_poly.entity_id
_entity_poly.type
_entity_poly.pdbx_seq_one_letter_code
_entity_poly.pdbx_strand_id
1 'polypeptide(L)'
;MTQIVEMGRMISNEIPLDKCIWAPGGSITQVRIYNLFRVLLYHILPAILIDGVFRLMGQKPFLAKLQRKIYTANVALEYFILNNWDFKNRNFIQLASEIKPEDNKDFYYRDFIEFDVTLYFRNCILGARRYLLKEKDENIPKALVHLRRMKLLDKVCKTIIVAVFLYVLLIQFDLLGMALYLVGYTSSFDLGCK
;
A
#
# COMPACT_ATOMS: atom_id res chain seq x y z
N MET A 1 -12.27 6.19 -5.86
CA MET A 1 -11.21 5.20 -5.57
C MET A 1 -10.34 5.49 -4.34
N THR A 2 -9.90 6.73 -4.10
CA THR A 2 -9.02 7.05 -2.94
C THR A 2 -9.61 6.64 -1.58
N GLN A 3 -10.92 6.81 -1.38
CA GLN A 3 -11.61 6.38 -0.16
C GLN A 3 -11.48 4.87 0.11
N ILE A 4 -11.57 4.04 -0.94
CA ILE A 4 -11.43 2.58 -0.82
C ILE A 4 -9.99 2.21 -0.43
N VAL A 5 -9.00 2.90 -0.99
CA VAL A 5 -7.58 2.69 -0.63
C VAL A 5 -7.34 3.03 0.84
N GLU A 6 -7.91 4.13 1.32
CA GLU A 6 -7.74 4.55 2.72
C GLU A 6 -8.45 3.61 3.69
N MET A 7 -9.68 3.20 3.37
CA MET A 7 -10.39 2.17 4.13
C MET A 7 -9.63 0.85 4.18
N GLY A 8 -9.03 0.42 3.06
CA GLY A 8 -8.17 -0.77 3.03
C GLY A 8 -6.95 -0.64 3.95
N ARG A 9 -6.35 0.55 4.05
CA ARG A 9 -5.25 0.83 4.99
C ARG A 9 -5.70 0.75 6.44
N MET A 10 -6.87 1.30 6.77
CA MET A 10 -7.45 1.22 8.11
C MET A 10 -7.73 -0.23 8.50
N ILE A 11 -8.47 -0.97 7.66
CA ILE A 11 -8.82 -2.37 7.90
C ILE A 11 -7.56 -3.23 8.03
N SER A 12 -6.53 -3.00 7.20
CA SER A 12 -5.27 -3.75 7.30
C SER A 12 -4.51 -3.50 8.60
N ASN A 13 -4.77 -2.39 9.30
CA ASN A 13 -4.17 -2.11 10.60
C ASN A 13 -4.93 -2.78 11.75
N GLU A 14 -6.16 -3.20 11.53
CA GLU A 14 -6.98 -3.93 12.50
C GLU A 14 -6.90 -5.44 12.28
N ILE A 15 -6.97 -5.87 11.01
CA ILE A 15 -7.07 -7.28 10.59
C ILE A 15 -5.98 -7.55 9.53
N PRO A 16 -4.69 -7.55 9.92
CA PRO A 16 -3.59 -7.86 9.01
C PRO A 16 -3.55 -9.33 8.64
N LEU A 17 -2.99 -9.64 7.46
CA LEU A 17 -2.69 -11.01 7.02
C LEU A 17 -1.46 -11.58 7.74
N ASP A 18 -1.44 -12.89 8.01
CA ASP A 18 -0.38 -13.50 8.84
C ASP A 18 0.98 -13.48 8.12
N LYS A 19 0.98 -13.70 6.81
CA LYS A 19 2.20 -13.93 5.99
C LYS A 19 2.57 -12.77 5.07
N CYS A 20 2.36 -11.53 5.52
CA CYS A 20 2.72 -10.37 4.70
C CYS A 20 4.25 -10.21 4.59
N ILE A 21 4.78 -10.11 3.36
CA ILE A 21 6.23 -10.01 3.10
C ILE A 21 6.74 -8.56 3.30
N TRP A 22 5.86 -7.58 3.15
CA TRP A 22 6.19 -6.16 3.32
C TRP A 22 5.03 -5.39 3.95
N ALA A 23 5.25 -4.17 4.42
CA ALA A 23 4.16 -3.35 4.92
C ALA A 23 3.13 -3.04 3.79
N PRO A 24 1.83 -3.20 4.03
CA PRO A 24 0.79 -2.86 3.07
C PRO A 24 0.83 -1.35 2.80
N GLY A 25 0.68 -0.99 1.52
CA GLY A 25 0.78 0.38 1.06
C GLY A 25 0.40 0.50 -0.40
N GLY A 26 0.92 1.53 -1.06
CA GLY A 26 0.61 1.82 -2.45
C GLY A 26 -0.50 2.86 -2.62
N SER A 27 -0.63 3.32 -3.84
CA SER A 27 -1.58 4.37 -4.22
C SER A 27 -1.93 4.19 -5.69
N ILE A 28 -3.12 4.64 -6.06
CA ILE A 28 -3.56 4.65 -7.45
C ILE A 28 -3.01 5.91 -8.10
N THR A 29 -2.58 5.80 -9.35
CA THR A 29 -2.13 6.94 -10.17
C THR A 29 -2.67 6.78 -11.59
N GLN A 30 -3.04 7.89 -12.20
CA GLN A 30 -3.48 7.93 -13.60
C GLN A 30 -2.30 8.11 -14.57
N VAL A 31 -1.11 8.48 -14.06
CA VAL A 31 0.06 8.71 -14.89
C VAL A 31 0.78 7.38 -15.15
N ARG A 32 0.62 6.84 -16.36
CA ARG A 32 1.16 5.53 -16.76
C ARG A 32 2.67 5.41 -16.60
N ILE A 33 3.41 6.43 -17.02
CA ILE A 33 4.89 6.45 -16.92
C ILE A 33 5.32 6.37 -15.45
N TYR A 34 4.69 7.17 -14.59
CA TYR A 34 4.95 7.14 -13.15
C TYR A 34 4.57 5.78 -12.54
N ASN A 35 3.45 5.19 -12.95
CA ASN A 35 3.08 3.83 -12.54
C ASN A 35 4.12 2.79 -12.96
N LEU A 36 4.63 2.88 -14.19
CA LEU A 36 5.66 1.98 -14.71
C LEU A 36 6.94 2.07 -13.88
N PHE A 37 7.43 3.27 -13.57
CA PHE A 37 8.58 3.46 -12.69
C PHE A 37 8.36 2.82 -11.31
N ARG A 38 7.16 2.98 -10.73
CA ARG A 38 6.82 2.34 -9.44
C ARG A 38 6.80 0.82 -9.54
N VAL A 39 6.23 0.26 -10.61
CA VAL A 39 6.22 -1.20 -10.85
C VAL A 39 7.66 -1.72 -10.95
N LEU A 40 8.51 -1.07 -11.74
CA LEU A 40 9.90 -1.49 -11.89
C LEU A 40 10.68 -1.42 -10.57
N LEU A 41 10.60 -0.29 -9.87
CA LEU A 41 11.41 -0.03 -8.67
C LEU A 41 10.89 -0.70 -7.40
N TYR A 42 9.58 -0.73 -7.18
CA TYR A 42 9.00 -1.23 -5.93
C TYR A 42 8.42 -2.64 -6.01
N HIS A 43 8.20 -3.18 -7.22
CA HIS A 43 7.65 -4.54 -7.39
C HIS A 43 8.65 -5.49 -8.04
N ILE A 44 9.18 -5.14 -9.21
CA ILE A 44 10.02 -6.06 -10.00
C ILE A 44 11.45 -6.16 -9.46
N LEU A 45 12.12 -5.01 -9.25
CA LEU A 45 13.50 -4.99 -8.76
C LEU A 45 13.64 -5.71 -7.40
N PRO A 46 12.80 -5.44 -6.37
CA PRO A 46 12.91 -6.15 -5.10
C PRO A 46 12.62 -7.65 -5.23
N ALA A 47 11.67 -8.03 -6.09
CA ALA A 47 11.34 -9.45 -6.31
C ALA A 47 12.52 -10.23 -6.93
N ILE A 48 13.24 -9.64 -7.89
CA ILE A 48 14.42 -10.25 -8.49
C ILE A 48 15.56 -10.37 -7.47
N LEU A 49 15.79 -9.33 -6.66
CA LEU A 49 16.82 -9.35 -5.63
C LEU A 49 16.55 -10.45 -4.60
N ILE A 50 15.33 -10.56 -4.09
CA ILE A 50 14.96 -11.59 -3.11
C ILE A 50 15.01 -12.99 -3.74
N ASP A 51 14.54 -13.15 -4.98
CA ASP A 51 14.69 -14.43 -5.70
C ASP A 51 16.16 -14.81 -5.92
N GLY A 52 17.05 -13.83 -6.12
CA GLY A 52 18.50 -14.03 -6.16
C GLY A 52 19.04 -14.57 -4.84
N VAL A 53 18.65 -13.96 -3.72
CA VAL A 53 18.99 -14.45 -2.37
C VAL A 53 18.50 -15.88 -2.16
N PHE A 54 17.26 -16.18 -2.54
CA PHE A 54 16.73 -17.55 -2.45
C PHE A 54 17.57 -18.55 -3.25
N ARG A 55 17.99 -18.21 -4.48
CA ARG A 55 18.88 -19.09 -5.26
C ARG A 55 20.22 -19.33 -4.56
N LEU A 56 20.82 -18.29 -3.99
CA LEU A 56 22.09 -18.40 -3.25
C LEU A 56 21.93 -19.28 -1.99
N MET A 57 20.75 -19.27 -1.38
CA MET A 57 20.40 -20.13 -0.24
C MET A 57 19.94 -21.54 -0.65
N GLY A 58 20.01 -21.90 -1.95
CA GLY A 58 19.52 -23.19 -2.45
C GLY A 58 18.00 -23.33 -2.45
N GLN A 59 17.26 -22.23 -2.23
CA GLN A 59 15.80 -22.20 -2.23
C GLN A 59 15.24 -21.88 -3.61
N LYS A 60 14.01 -22.33 -3.87
CA LYS A 60 13.32 -22.10 -5.14
C LYS A 60 12.80 -20.66 -5.23
N PRO A 61 13.28 -19.84 -6.19
CA PRO A 61 12.75 -18.49 -6.42
C PRO A 61 11.30 -18.53 -6.91
N PHE A 62 10.47 -17.60 -6.47
CA PHE A 62 9.05 -17.53 -6.88
C PHE A 62 8.48 -16.11 -6.99
N LEU A 63 9.14 -15.09 -6.42
CA LEU A 63 8.58 -13.76 -6.27
C LEU A 63 8.44 -13.05 -7.62
N ALA A 64 9.41 -13.15 -8.52
CA ALA A 64 9.32 -12.54 -9.84
C ALA A 64 8.16 -13.15 -10.66
N LYS A 65 7.93 -14.45 -10.52
CA LYS A 65 6.79 -15.14 -11.15
C LYS A 65 5.47 -14.68 -10.56
N LEU A 66 5.40 -14.47 -9.25
CA LEU A 66 4.22 -13.93 -8.57
C LEU A 66 3.93 -12.49 -9.03
N GLN A 67 4.95 -11.63 -9.07
CA GLN A 67 4.78 -10.24 -9.52
C GLN A 67 4.29 -10.15 -10.97
N ARG A 68 4.71 -11.06 -11.87
CA ARG A 68 4.17 -11.13 -13.23
C ARG A 68 2.66 -11.40 -13.25
N LYS A 69 2.18 -12.30 -12.39
CA LYS A 69 0.74 -12.58 -12.25
C LYS A 69 -0.02 -11.36 -11.72
N ILE A 70 0.52 -10.71 -10.68
CA ILE A 70 -0.04 -9.49 -10.09
C ILE A 70 -0.11 -8.39 -11.15
N TYR A 71 0.96 -8.16 -11.91
CA TYR A 71 1.00 -7.17 -12.96
C TYR A 71 -0.05 -7.44 -14.05
N THR A 72 -0.19 -8.70 -14.49
CA THR A 72 -1.19 -9.09 -15.49
C THR A 72 -2.61 -8.82 -14.98
N ALA A 73 -2.90 -9.15 -13.73
CA ALA A 73 -4.19 -8.84 -13.10
C ALA A 73 -4.42 -7.32 -13.01
N ASN A 74 -3.41 -6.54 -12.64
CA ASN A 74 -3.52 -5.09 -12.57
C ASN A 74 -3.80 -4.46 -13.95
N VAL A 75 -3.15 -4.94 -15.02
CA VAL A 75 -3.41 -4.48 -16.40
C VAL A 75 -4.85 -4.78 -16.81
N ALA A 76 -5.35 -5.99 -16.50
CA ALA A 76 -6.73 -6.36 -16.78
C ALA A 76 -7.75 -5.50 -16.00
N LEU A 77 -7.41 -5.09 -14.78
CA LEU A 77 -8.25 -4.26 -13.91
C LEU A 77 -8.09 -2.76 -14.11
N GLU A 78 -7.06 -2.30 -14.84
CA GLU A 78 -6.70 -0.88 -14.99
C GLU A 78 -7.90 -0.03 -15.44
N TYR A 79 -8.62 -0.50 -16.47
CA TYR A 79 -9.78 0.21 -17.01
C TYR A 79 -10.88 0.42 -15.96
N PHE A 80 -11.15 -0.59 -15.12
CA PHE A 80 -12.19 -0.50 -14.09
C PHE A 80 -11.75 0.36 -12.91
N ILE A 81 -10.46 0.34 -12.57
CA ILE A 81 -9.90 1.08 -11.43
C ILE A 81 -9.76 2.58 -11.74
N LEU A 82 -9.41 2.95 -12.98
CA LEU A 82 -9.10 4.33 -13.34
C LEU A 82 -10.31 5.15 -13.79
N ASN A 83 -11.44 4.50 -14.08
CA ASN A 83 -12.68 5.16 -14.50
C ASN A 83 -13.71 5.12 -13.37
N ASN A 84 -14.54 6.17 -13.29
CA ASN A 84 -15.72 6.16 -12.44
C ASN A 84 -16.89 5.53 -13.19
N TRP A 85 -17.72 4.80 -12.45
CA TRP A 85 -18.87 4.10 -12.98
C TRP A 85 -20.12 4.56 -12.26
N ASP A 86 -20.85 5.47 -12.89
CA ASP A 86 -22.09 6.01 -12.36
C ASP A 86 -23.27 5.19 -12.88
N PHE A 87 -23.78 4.30 -12.03
CA PHE A 87 -24.97 3.52 -12.34
C PHE A 87 -26.23 4.30 -11.97
N LYS A 88 -27.02 4.70 -12.97
CA LYS A 88 -28.31 5.35 -12.74
C LYS A 88 -29.33 4.32 -12.27
N ASN A 89 -29.63 4.32 -10.97
CA ASN A 89 -30.52 3.36 -10.33
C ASN A 89 -31.71 4.02 -9.60
N ARG A 90 -32.18 5.17 -10.10
CA ARG A 90 -33.24 5.97 -9.45
C ARG A 90 -34.51 5.15 -9.16
N ASN A 91 -34.98 4.36 -10.13
CA ASN A 91 -36.18 3.55 -9.96
C ASN A 91 -35.99 2.47 -8.89
N PHE A 92 -34.80 1.88 -8.79
CA PHE A 92 -34.50 0.88 -7.76
C PHE A 92 -34.51 1.49 -6.35
N ILE A 93 -33.92 2.68 -6.19
CA ILE A 93 -33.94 3.39 -4.90
C ILE A 93 -35.36 3.83 -4.54
N GLN A 94 -36.11 4.37 -5.50
CA GLN A 94 -37.48 4.85 -5.29
C GLN A 94 -38.43 3.71 -4.92
N LEU A 95 -38.30 2.54 -5.55
CA LEU A 95 -39.15 1.39 -5.30
C LEU A 95 -39.17 1.02 -3.81
N ALA A 96 -38.09 1.26 -3.05
CA ALA A 96 -38.07 0.97 -1.62
C ALA A 96 -39.09 1.81 -0.84
N SER A 97 -39.38 3.04 -1.29
CA SER A 97 -40.39 3.93 -0.70
C SER A 97 -41.82 3.58 -1.12
N GLU A 98 -41.98 2.82 -2.19
CA GLU A 98 -43.28 2.42 -2.73
C GLU A 98 -43.76 1.07 -2.17
N ILE A 99 -42.87 0.28 -1.56
CA ILE A 99 -43.24 -0.95 -0.86
C ILE A 99 -44.15 -0.63 0.32
N LYS A 100 -45.34 -1.24 0.30
CA LYS A 100 -46.30 -1.11 1.41
C LYS A 100 -45.73 -1.75 2.68
N PRO A 101 -46.07 -1.22 3.87
CA PRO A 101 -45.60 -1.78 5.14
C PRO A 101 -45.92 -3.28 5.31
N GLU A 102 -47.05 -3.73 4.77
CA GLU A 102 -47.52 -5.12 4.81
C GLU A 102 -46.61 -6.07 4.00
N ASP A 103 -46.16 -5.63 2.82
CA ASP A 103 -45.32 -6.40 1.89
C ASP A 103 -43.83 -6.33 2.27
N ASN A 104 -43.48 -5.46 3.21
CA ASN A 104 -42.09 -5.19 3.56
C ASN A 104 -41.37 -6.44 4.08
N LYS A 105 -42.06 -7.35 4.76
CA LYS A 105 -41.44 -8.60 5.25
C LYS A 105 -40.87 -9.47 4.13
N ASP A 106 -41.53 -9.49 2.97
CA ASP A 106 -41.17 -10.38 1.87
C ASP A 106 -40.27 -9.68 0.83
N PHE A 107 -40.33 -8.35 0.74
CA PHE A 107 -39.63 -7.56 -0.26
C PHE A 107 -38.63 -6.53 0.31
N TYR A 108 -38.24 -6.63 1.58
CA TYR A 108 -37.26 -5.71 2.16
C TYR A 108 -35.88 -5.83 1.49
N TYR A 109 -35.38 -4.72 0.93
CA TYR A 109 -34.02 -4.63 0.40
C TYR A 109 -33.31 -3.32 0.75
N ARG A 110 -33.79 -2.56 1.74
CA ARG A 110 -33.18 -1.26 2.11
C ARG A 110 -31.74 -1.40 2.59
N ASP A 111 -31.33 -2.57 3.08
CA ASP A 111 -29.92 -2.86 3.42
C ASP A 111 -28.96 -2.69 2.23
N PHE A 112 -29.44 -2.84 0.99
CA PHE A 112 -28.64 -2.58 -0.22
C PHE A 112 -28.52 -1.09 -0.55
N ILE A 113 -29.41 -0.27 0.02
CA ILE A 113 -29.41 1.20 -0.13
C ILE A 113 -28.57 1.82 0.99
N GLU A 114 -28.79 1.37 2.23
CA GLU A 114 -28.12 1.85 3.45
C GLU A 114 -26.96 0.93 3.85
N PHE A 115 -26.07 0.69 2.88
CA PHE A 115 -25.01 -0.30 3.04
C PHE A 115 -23.76 0.27 3.72
N ASP A 116 -23.36 -0.32 4.85
CA ASP A 116 -22.07 -0.02 5.47
C ASP A 116 -20.91 -0.69 4.69
N VAL A 117 -20.31 0.11 3.82
CA VAL A 117 -19.14 -0.27 3.02
C VAL A 117 -17.98 -0.75 3.91
N THR A 118 -17.77 -0.14 5.08
CA THR A 118 -16.66 -0.51 5.98
C THR A 118 -16.87 -1.89 6.57
N LEU A 119 -18.09 -2.16 7.08
CA LEU A 119 -18.45 -3.48 7.62
C LEU A 119 -18.33 -4.56 6.53
N TYR A 120 -18.74 -4.26 5.32
CA TYR A 120 -18.59 -5.18 4.19
C TYR A 120 -17.13 -5.55 3.93
N PHE A 121 -16.24 -4.58 3.75
CA PHE A 121 -14.83 -4.88 3.49
C PHE A 121 -14.16 -5.57 4.70
N ARG A 122 -14.60 -5.27 5.94
CA ARG A 122 -14.17 -5.99 7.14
C ARG A 122 -14.55 -7.47 7.07
N ASN A 123 -15.78 -7.78 6.67
CA ASN A 123 -16.24 -9.15 6.48
C ASN A 123 -15.52 -9.84 5.31
N CYS A 124 -15.24 -9.13 4.22
CA CYS A 124 -14.46 -9.64 3.11
C CYS A 124 -13.05 -10.05 3.52
N ILE A 125 -12.32 -9.23 4.30
CA ILE A 125 -10.96 -9.57 4.72
C ILE A 125 -10.96 -10.74 5.71
N LEU A 126 -11.92 -10.82 6.63
CA LEU A 126 -12.08 -11.96 7.53
C LEU A 126 -12.41 -13.25 6.75
N GLY A 127 -13.31 -13.16 5.77
CA GLY A 127 -13.62 -14.26 4.87
C GLY A 127 -12.39 -14.71 4.07
N ALA A 128 -11.61 -13.78 3.52
CA ALA A 128 -10.38 -14.09 2.80
C ALA A 128 -9.36 -14.80 3.70
N ARG A 129 -9.17 -14.32 4.94
CA ARG A 129 -8.31 -14.97 5.94
C ARG A 129 -8.74 -16.41 6.20
N ARG A 130 -10.00 -16.62 6.58
CA ARG A 130 -10.54 -17.94 6.97
C ARG A 130 -10.58 -18.92 5.80
N TYR A 131 -11.11 -18.49 4.66
CA TYR A 131 -11.48 -19.39 3.58
C TYR A 131 -10.44 -19.49 2.46
N LEU A 132 -9.76 -18.39 2.10
CA LEU A 132 -8.77 -18.39 1.02
C LEU A 132 -7.37 -18.70 1.54
N LEU A 133 -6.97 -18.02 2.62
CA LEU A 133 -5.62 -18.13 3.18
C LEU A 133 -5.50 -19.21 4.28
N LYS A 134 -6.64 -19.73 4.75
CA LYS A 134 -6.72 -20.74 5.82
C LYS A 134 -6.03 -20.28 7.11
N GLU A 135 -6.11 -18.98 7.39
CA GLU A 135 -5.59 -18.34 8.60
C GLU A 135 -6.65 -18.37 9.69
N LYS A 136 -6.23 -18.55 10.96
CA LYS A 136 -7.13 -18.55 12.10
C LYS A 136 -7.29 -17.13 12.67
N ASP A 137 -8.46 -16.82 13.21
CA ASP A 137 -8.71 -15.50 13.80
C ASP A 137 -7.90 -15.29 15.09
N GLU A 138 -7.59 -16.35 15.83
CA GLU A 138 -6.74 -16.25 17.02
C GLU A 138 -5.32 -15.76 16.71
N ASN A 139 -4.88 -15.83 15.45
CA ASN A 139 -3.56 -15.34 15.02
C ASN A 139 -3.51 -13.83 14.82
N ILE A 140 -4.65 -13.11 14.82
CA ILE A 140 -4.69 -11.66 14.55
C ILE A 140 -3.72 -10.86 15.45
N PRO A 141 -3.64 -11.09 16.77
CA PRO A 141 -2.68 -10.39 17.63
C PRO A 141 -1.22 -10.61 17.20
N LYS A 142 -0.88 -11.83 16.78
CA LYS A 142 0.46 -12.16 16.26
C LYS A 142 0.73 -11.48 14.92
N ALA A 143 -0.26 -11.46 14.03
CA ALA A 143 -0.17 -10.79 12.74
C ALA A 143 0.00 -9.26 12.89
N LEU A 144 -0.61 -8.64 13.91
CA LEU A 144 -0.40 -7.24 14.25
C LEU A 144 1.04 -6.94 14.71
N VAL A 145 1.65 -7.83 15.49
CA VAL A 145 3.07 -7.70 15.86
C VAL A 145 3.96 -7.80 14.62
N HIS A 146 3.68 -8.76 13.74
CA HIS A 146 4.40 -8.92 12.47
C HIS A 146 4.26 -7.68 11.58
N LEU A 147 3.04 -7.15 11.42
CA LEU A 147 2.78 -5.92 10.67
C LEU A 147 3.60 -4.74 11.21
N ARG A 148 3.67 -4.56 12.54
CA ARG A 148 4.47 -3.49 13.15
C ARG A 148 5.95 -3.61 12.80
N ARG A 149 6.51 -4.83 12.81
CA ARG A 149 7.90 -5.08 12.38
C ARG A 149 8.10 -4.74 10.91
N MET A 150 7.17 -5.14 10.04
CA MET A 150 7.24 -4.82 8.60
C MET A 150 7.12 -3.31 8.33
N LYS A 151 6.29 -2.59 9.08
CA LYS A 151 6.20 -1.12 9.00
C LYS A 151 7.48 -0.43 9.47
N LEU A 152 8.08 -0.93 10.54
CA LEU A 152 9.37 -0.42 11.00
C LEU A 152 10.45 -0.65 9.94
N LEU A 153 10.52 -1.86 9.38
CA LEU A 153 11.44 -2.21 8.30
C LEU A 153 11.24 -1.27 7.09
N ASP A 154 10.00 -1.09 6.64
CA ASP A 154 9.67 -0.19 5.53
C ASP A 154 10.13 1.26 5.81
N LYS A 155 9.89 1.77 7.02
CA LYS A 155 10.35 3.11 7.43
C LYS A 155 11.87 3.21 7.41
N VAL A 156 12.58 2.23 7.99
CA VAL A 156 14.05 2.20 8.02
C VAL A 156 14.62 2.15 6.61
N CYS A 157 14.11 1.26 5.76
CA CYS A 157 14.55 1.15 4.37
C CYS A 157 14.37 2.46 3.60
N LYS A 158 13.20 3.11 3.73
CA LYS A 158 12.95 4.42 3.10
C LYS A 158 13.90 5.50 3.62
N THR A 159 14.11 5.56 4.92
CA THR A 159 15.05 6.52 5.53
C THR A 159 16.47 6.31 5.00
N ILE A 160 16.94 5.05 4.91
CA ILE A 160 18.26 4.73 4.36
C ILE A 160 18.36 5.15 2.89
N ILE A 161 17.36 4.82 2.07
CA ILE A 161 17.35 5.21 0.64
C ILE A 161 17.45 6.73 0.48
N VAL A 162 16.66 7.48 1.26
CA VAL A 162 16.69 8.95 1.23
C VAL A 162 18.04 9.47 1.72
N ALA A 163 18.60 8.93 2.80
CA ALA A 163 19.89 9.33 3.32
C ALA A 163 21.04 9.09 2.32
N VAL A 164 21.05 7.92 1.67
CA VAL A 164 22.04 7.59 0.62
C VAL A 164 21.89 8.53 -0.57
N PHE A 165 20.67 8.78 -1.02
CA PHE A 165 20.41 9.71 -2.12
C PHE A 165 20.92 11.12 -1.79
N LEU A 166 20.60 11.66 -0.60
CA LEU A 166 21.09 12.96 -0.15
C LEU A 166 22.62 13.01 -0.05
N TYR A 167 23.24 11.96 0.48
CA TYR A 167 24.69 11.86 0.58
C TYR A 167 25.37 11.92 -0.79
N VAL A 168 24.86 11.18 -1.78
CA VAL A 168 25.39 11.21 -3.16
C VAL A 168 25.23 12.60 -3.78
N LEU A 169 24.09 13.26 -3.58
CA LEU A 169 23.88 14.63 -4.07
C LEU A 169 24.85 15.63 -3.42
N LEU A 170 25.06 15.54 -2.10
CA LEU A 170 25.96 16.45 -1.38
C LEU A 170 27.41 16.33 -1.84
N ILE A 171 27.85 15.12 -2.19
CA ILE A 171 29.19 14.89 -2.77
C ILE A 171 29.24 15.42 -4.21
N GLN A 172 28.24 15.10 -5.03
CA GLN A 172 28.27 15.44 -6.45
C GLN A 172 28.18 16.95 -6.71
N PHE A 173 27.50 17.69 -5.84
CA PHE A 173 27.41 19.16 -5.92
C PHE A 173 28.46 19.89 -5.06
N ASP A 174 29.40 19.15 -4.46
CA ASP A 174 30.39 19.67 -3.51
C ASP A 174 29.81 20.63 -2.45
N LEU A 175 28.55 20.40 -2.07
CA LEU A 175 27.84 21.21 -1.07
C LEU A 175 28.47 21.02 0.30
N LEU A 176 29.02 19.84 0.57
CA LEU A 176 29.82 19.55 1.76
C LEU A 176 31.14 20.33 1.78
N GLY A 177 31.85 20.40 0.65
CA GLY A 177 33.06 21.21 0.52
C GLY A 177 32.77 22.70 0.63
N MET A 178 31.73 23.22 -0.03
CA MET A 178 31.29 24.61 0.11
C MET A 178 30.84 24.94 1.53
N ALA A 179 30.09 24.07 2.21
CA ALA A 179 29.68 24.30 3.59
C ALA A 179 30.87 24.27 4.57
N LEU A 180 31.80 23.33 4.41
CA LEU A 180 33.03 23.27 5.19
C LEU A 180 33.94 24.48 4.93
N TYR A 181 34.01 24.94 3.68
CA TYR A 181 34.75 26.15 3.30
C TYR A 181 34.16 27.40 3.95
N LEU A 182 32.84 27.55 3.95
CA LEU A 182 32.15 28.67 4.59
C LEU A 182 32.30 28.64 6.13
N VAL A 183 32.19 27.46 6.75
CA VAL A 183 32.38 27.30 8.20
C VAL A 183 33.84 27.53 8.61
N GLY A 184 34.80 27.02 7.82
CA GLY A 184 36.23 27.26 8.02
C GLY A 184 36.64 28.72 7.81
N TYR A 185 35.97 29.44 6.88
CA TYR A 185 36.14 30.88 6.71
C TYR A 185 35.60 31.68 7.91
N THR A 186 34.47 31.26 8.49
CA THR A 186 33.95 31.92 9.71
C THR A 186 34.78 31.64 10.96
N SER A 187 35.48 30.51 11.07
CA SER A 187 36.33 30.22 12.24
C SER A 187 37.70 30.90 12.21
N SER A 188 38.09 31.52 11.09
CA SER A 188 39.39 32.19 10.93
C SER A 188 39.34 33.72 11.11
N PHE A 189 38.16 34.27 11.45
CA PHE A 189 37.97 35.69 11.80
C PHE A 189 37.42 35.84 13.23
N ASP A 190 38.21 35.47 14.25
CA ASP A 190 38.22 36.21 15.53
C ASP A 190 39.42 35.80 16.39
N LEU A 191 40.58 36.36 16.09
CA LEU A 191 41.70 36.40 17.04
C LEU A 191 42.33 37.79 17.03
N GLY A 192 41.82 38.63 17.94
CA GLY A 192 42.60 39.64 18.64
C GLY A 192 42.82 40.96 17.91
N CYS A 193 41.92 41.91 18.13
CA CYS A 193 42.34 43.30 18.28
C CYS A 193 42.18 43.71 19.75
N LYS A 194 43.28 44.26 20.29
CA LYS A 194 43.50 44.73 21.66
C LYS A 194 42.45 45.72 22.15
#